data_AF-E6LIT4-F1
#
_entry.id   AF-E6LIT4-F1
#
_cell.length_a   1.000
_cell.length_b   1.000
_cell.length_c   1.000
_cell.angle_alpha   90.00
_cell.angle_beta   90.00
_cell.angle_gamma   90.00
#
_symmetry.space_group_name_H-M   'P 1'
#
loop_
_entity.id
_entity.type
_entity.pdbx_description
1 polymer ?
#
loop_
_entity_poly.entity_id
_entity_poly.type
_entity_poly.pdbx_seq_one_letter_code
_entity_poly.pdbx_strand_id
1 'polypeptide(L)' 'MQARFNLDVRPNSEAISIDSNNKEVVVQTDQETYTLGYDKLILSPGAKPCHYIYISDTYLHLY' A
#
# COMPACT_ATOMS: atom_id res chain seq x y z
N MET A 1 -18.60 -12.72 1.67
CA MET A 1 -17.42 -13.44 1.12
C MET A 1 -16.71 -14.32 2.15
N GLN A 2 -16.67 -13.95 3.44
CA GLN A 2 -16.07 -14.74 4.53
C GLN A 2 -16.57 -16.20 4.62
N ALA A 3 -17.89 -16.41 4.59
CA ALA A 3 -18.47 -17.73 4.87
C ALA A 3 -18.21 -18.83 3.82
N ARG A 4 -17.78 -18.49 2.60
CA ARG A 4 -17.55 -19.50 1.54
C ARG A 4 -16.12 -20.04 1.51
N PHE A 5 -15.16 -19.29 2.06
CA PHE A 5 -13.73 -19.58 1.89
C PHE A 5 -12.93 -19.59 3.21
N ASN A 6 -13.58 -19.33 4.35
CA ASN A 6 -12.92 -19.27 5.67
C ASN A 6 -11.70 -18.33 5.68
N LEU A 7 -11.84 -17.17 5.01
CA LEU A 7 -10.81 -16.14 4.91
C LEU A 7 -11.15 -14.96 5.82
N ASP A 8 -10.18 -14.53 6.62
CA ASP A 8 -10.22 -13.24 7.30
C ASP A 8 -9.86 -12.14 6.30
N VAL A 9 -10.84 -11.29 5.96
CA VAL A 9 -10.68 -10.17 5.02
C VAL A 9 -10.92 -8.90 5.79
N ARG A 10 -9.94 -8.00 5.80
CA ARG A 10 -9.95 -6.76 6.56
C ARG A 10 -9.90 -5.56 5.62
N PRO A 11 -11.05 -5.02 5.17
CA PRO A 11 -11.10 -3.76 4.43
C PRO A 11 -10.56 -2.59 5.25
N ASN A 12 -10.21 -1.48 4.59
CA ASN A 12 -9.71 -0.26 5.25
C ASN A 12 -8.50 -0.52 6.18
N SER A 13 -7.67 -1.48 5.80
CA SER A 13 -6.44 -1.85 6.49
C SER A 13 -5.29 -1.79 5.48
N GLU A 14 -4.40 -0.82 5.62
CA GLU A 14 -3.25 -0.62 4.73
C GLU A 14 -1.98 -1.18 5.37
N ALA A 15 -1.26 -2.04 4.66
CA ALA A 15 0.06 -2.52 5.10
C ALA A 15 1.11 -1.45 4.77
N ILE A 16 1.60 -0.74 5.78
CA ILE A 16 2.46 0.43 5.63
C ILE A 16 3.96 0.11 5.80
N SER A 17 4.30 -1.03 6.38
CA SER A 17 5.69 -1.50 6.52
C SER A 17 5.76 -3.03 6.59
N ILE A 18 6.92 -3.58 6.21
CA ILE A 18 7.23 -5.02 6.28
C ILE A 18 8.58 -5.19 6.99
N ASP A 19 8.58 -5.92 8.12
CA ASP A 19 9.79 -6.44 8.76
C ASP A 19 10.00 -7.89 8.32
N SER A 20 10.93 -8.10 7.39
CA SER A 20 11.23 -9.44 6.85
C SER A 20 12.07 -10.30 7.79
N ASN A 21 12.78 -9.70 8.74
CA ASN A 21 13.59 -10.45 9.71
C ASN A 21 12.69 -11.10 10.76
N ASN A 22 11.73 -10.32 11.28
CA ASN A 22 10.75 -10.79 12.27
C ASN A 22 9.52 -11.46 11.63
N LYS A 23 9.38 -11.35 10.29
CA LYS A 23 8.24 -11.83 9.50
C LYS A 23 6.91 -11.21 9.95
N GLU A 24 6.89 -9.89 9.99
CA GLU A 24 5.76 -9.10 10.45
C GLU A 24 5.43 -7.97 9.46
N VAL A 25 4.15 -7.59 9.40
CA VAL A 25 3.69 -6.39 8.71
C VAL A 25 3.09 -5.41 9.70
N VAL A 26 3.34 -4.13 9.49
CA VAL A 26 2.66 -3.06 10.23
C VAL A 26 1.44 -2.64 9.41
N VAL A 27 0.27 -2.76 10.02
CA VAL A 27 -1.02 -2.44 9.41
C VAL A 27 -1.58 -1.19 10.06
N GLN A 28 -2.02 -0.25 9.24
CA GLN A 28 -2.71 0.96 9.65
C GLN A 28 -4.19 0.89 9.27
N THR A 29 -5.04 1.28 10.20
CA THR A 29 -6.47 1.54 9.97
C THR A 29 -6.75 3.00 10.31
N ASP A 30 -8.00 3.45 10.12
CA ASP A 30 -8.43 4.79 10.53
C ASP A 30 -8.32 5.01 12.06
N GLN A 31 -8.24 3.94 12.84
CA GLN A 31 -8.36 3.98 14.31
C GLN A 31 -7.04 3.64 15.01
N GLU A 32 -6.23 2.76 14.42
CA GLU A 32 -5.06 2.22 15.09
C GLU A 32 -3.98 1.76 14.13
N THR A 33 -2.83 1.41 14.71
CA THR A 33 -1.72 0.77 14.02
C THR A 33 -1.30 -0.45 14.82
N TYR A 34 -1.19 -1.60 14.16
CA TYR A 34 -0.85 -2.86 14.80
C TYR A 34 0.06 -3.71 13.94
N THR A 35 0.70 -4.69 14.57
CA THR A 35 1.58 -5.65 13.92
C THR A 35 0.85 -6.96 13.66
N LEU A 36 1.09 -7.56 12.49
CA LEU A 36 0.55 -8.85 12.10
C LEU A 36 1.68 -9.76 11.60
N GLY A 37 1.87 -10.90 12.26
CA GLY A 37 2.86 -11.91 11.86
C GLY A 37 2.43 -12.75 10.66
N TYR A 38 3.40 -13.26 9.90
CA TYR A 38 3.16 -14.14 8.76
C TYR A 38 4.20 -15.26 8.66
N ASP A 39 3.78 -16.44 8.17
CA ASP A 39 4.70 -17.48 7.72
C ASP A 39 5.11 -17.29 6.25
N LYS A 40 4.16 -16.82 5.44
CA LYS A 40 4.30 -16.51 4.02
C LYS A 40 3.58 -15.21 3.71
N LEU A 41 4.20 -14.36 2.90
CA LEU A 41 3.66 -13.07 2.47
C LEU A 41 3.53 -13.05 0.95
N ILE A 42 2.34 -12.71 0.46
CA ILE A 42 2.05 -12.52 -0.97
C ILE A 42 1.80 -11.03 -1.19
N LEU A 43 2.60 -10.39 -2.02
CA LEU A 43 2.45 -8.97 -2.37
C LEU A 43 1.74 -8.83 -3.71
N SER A 44 0.50 -8.33 -3.68
CA SER A 44 -0.28 -8.02 -4.88
C SER A 44 -0.95 -6.62 -4.82
N PRO A 45 -0.20 -5.54 -4.50
CA PRO A 45 -0.77 -4.20 -4.32
C PRO A 45 -1.23 -3.52 -5.62
N GLY A 46 -0.94 -4.11 -6.78
CA GLY A 46 -1.21 -3.49 -8.08
C GLY A 46 -0.32 -2.27 -8.34
N ALA A 47 -0.84 -1.28 -9.07
CA ALA A 47 -0.16 -0.03 -9.36
C ALA A 47 -1.11 1.16 -9.13
N LYS A 48 -0.56 2.28 -8.66
CA LYS A 48 -1.24 3.58 -8.64
C LYS A 48 -0.84 4.36 -9.90
N PRO A 49 -1.75 5.08 -10.56
CA PRO A 49 -1.41 5.91 -11.72
C PRO A 49 -0.27 6.88 -11.40
N CYS A 50 0.64 7.10 -12.35
CA CYS A 50 1.64 8.14 -12.22
C CYS A 50 0.99 9.52 -12.32
N HIS A 51 1.32 10.42 -11.39
CA HIS A 51 0.88 11.81 -11.46
C HIS A 51 1.93 12.61 -12.24
N TYR A 52 1.53 13.19 -13.39
CA TYR A 52 2.38 14.10 -14.14
C TYR A 52 2.14 15.54 -13.68
N ILE A 53 3.20 16.23 -13.25
CA ILE A 53 3.15 17.67 -12.98
C ILE A 53 3.56 18.38 -14.27
N TYR A 54 2.62 19.12 -14.88
CA TYR A 54 2.95 20.03 -15.98
C TYR A 54 3.61 21.28 -15.40
N ILE A 55 4.90 21.45 -15.68
CA ILE A 55 5.61 22.70 -15.40
C ILE A 55 5.28 23.64 -16.56
N SER A 56 4.29 24.51 -16.39
CA SER A 56 4.14 25.67 -17.25
C SER A 56 5.03 26.78 -16.71
N ASP A 57 6.21 26.97 -17.32
CA ASP A 57 6.82 28.29 -17.52
C ASP A 57 8.23 28.17 -18.13
N THR A 58 8.30 27.97 -19.44
CA THR A 58 9.47 28.42 -20.19
C THR A 58 9.08 28.78 -21.62
N TYR A 59 8.70 30.04 -21.82
CA TYR A 59 8.84 30.67 -23.14
C TYR A 59 10.34 30.81 -23.43
N LEU A 60 10.92 29.80 -24.05
CA LEU A 60 12.21 29.92 -24.71
C LEU A 60 11.96 30.38 -26.15
N HIS A 61 12.08 31.68 -26.40
CA HIS A 61 12.37 32.18 -27.75
C HIS A 61 13.44 33.27 -27.63
N LEU A 62 14.68 32.84 -27.90
CA LEU A 62 15.71 33.67 -28.50
C LEU A 62 15.21 34.19 -29.87
N TYR A 63 15.69 35.40 -30.21
CA TYR A 63 15.37 36.29 -31.35
C TYR A 63 14.26 37.31 -31.09
#